data_AF-A0A1I7ZJC1-F1
#
_entry.id   AF-A0A1I7ZJC1-F1
#
_cell.length_a   1.000
_cell.length_b   1.000
_cell.length_c   1.000
_cell.angle_alpha   90.00
_cell.angle_beta   90.00
_cell.angle_gamma   90.00
#
_symmetry.space_group_name_H-M   'P 1'
#
loop_
_entity.id
_entity.type
_entity.pdbx_description
1 polymer ?
#
loop_
_entity_poly.entity_id
_entity_poly.type
_entity_poly.pdbx_seq_one_letter_code
_entity_poly.pdbx_strand_id
1 'polypeptide(L)'
;MASPKEADAGEKVVLIGNESDILHCGYNHALSHGGKRYPSADHYAHAMILTQLGLGDVHILELLATTSRDVPSKARKLLNENMPQGHDMNSLADYLVKSRISYTMQGLKLRAEQDKEFEKTLMETGEALLIVCDASDADSGVGMDMDAFVSFAHRHNANAEVISKWMKDEVNRPPEVGKNQLGFALMWLRYEIREKRRSEKLTTVPTKVEGVSKDQNEAPVYITVSDQVLSLTVCYM
;
A
#
# COMPACT_ATOMS: atom_id res chain seq x y z
N MET A 1 13.17 -4.91 41.63
CA MET A 1 12.43 -5.55 40.53
C MET A 1 12.15 -4.47 39.49
N ALA A 2 12.88 -4.48 38.39
CA ALA A 2 12.65 -3.55 37.30
C ALA A 2 11.44 -4.03 36.50
N SER A 3 10.49 -3.13 36.26
CA SER A 3 9.38 -3.36 35.33
C SER A 3 9.93 -3.77 33.96
N PRO A 4 9.25 -4.64 33.19
CA PRO A 4 9.66 -4.93 31.83
C PRO A 4 9.60 -3.62 31.05
N LYS A 5 10.74 -3.19 30.49
CA LYS A 5 10.72 -2.17 29.44
C LYS A 5 9.86 -2.74 28.32
N GLU A 6 8.76 -2.06 28.01
CA GLU A 6 8.05 -2.26 26.75
C GLU A 6 9.09 -2.22 25.64
N ALA A 7 9.24 -3.33 24.92
CA ALA A 7 10.12 -3.39 23.77
C ALA A 7 9.70 -2.28 22.79
N ASP A 8 10.67 -1.47 22.42
CA ASP A 8 10.50 -0.32 21.55
C ASP A 8 9.82 -0.78 20.25
N ALA A 9 8.67 -0.23 19.93
CA ALA A 9 7.82 -0.68 18.82
C ALA A 9 8.47 -0.52 17.43
N GLY A 10 9.68 0.05 17.37
CA GLY A 10 10.52 0.19 16.18
C GLY A 10 11.53 -0.93 15.90
N GLU A 11 11.59 -1.99 16.71
CA GLU A 11 12.64 -3.04 16.56
C GLU A 11 12.31 -4.17 15.57
N LYS A 12 11.08 -4.25 15.04
CA LYS A 12 10.66 -5.37 14.18
C LYS A 12 10.80 -5.04 12.69
N VAL A 13 11.53 -5.88 11.97
CA VAL A 13 11.57 -5.88 10.49
C VAL A 13 10.70 -7.02 9.97
N VAL A 14 9.89 -6.76 8.96
CA VAL A 14 9.14 -7.78 8.20
C VAL A 14 9.69 -7.79 6.78
N LEU A 15 10.13 -8.96 6.34
CA LEU A 15 10.56 -9.20 4.97
C LEU A 15 9.35 -9.62 4.15
N ILE A 16 9.22 -9.03 2.97
CA ILE A 16 8.19 -9.29 1.98
C ILE A 16 8.90 -9.90 0.78
N GLY A 17 8.40 -11.02 0.27
CA GLY A 17 8.95 -11.68 -0.91
C GLY A 17 8.67 -10.92 -2.22
N ASN A 18 8.83 -11.63 -3.32
CA ASN A 18 8.56 -11.15 -4.67
C ASN A 18 7.05 -11.15 -4.99
N GLU A 19 6.68 -11.22 -6.28
CA GLU A 19 5.31 -11.25 -6.77
C GLU A 19 4.43 -12.41 -6.26
N SER A 20 5.01 -13.39 -5.57
CA SER A 20 4.25 -14.46 -4.91
C SER A 20 3.81 -14.10 -3.48
N ASP A 21 4.38 -13.06 -2.88
CA ASP A 21 4.01 -12.58 -1.55
C ASP A 21 2.76 -11.71 -1.62
N ILE A 22 1.79 -11.95 -0.73
CA ILE A 22 0.52 -11.23 -0.72
C ILE A 22 0.73 -9.71 -0.61
N LEU A 23 1.75 -9.23 0.09
CA LEU A 23 1.99 -7.79 0.24
C LEU A 23 2.68 -7.16 -0.97
N HIS A 24 3.18 -7.94 -1.93
CA HIS A 24 3.82 -7.43 -3.13
C HIS A 24 2.81 -6.80 -4.09
N CYS A 25 3.18 -5.72 -4.79
CA CYS A 25 2.29 -5.07 -5.78
C CYS A 25 2.04 -5.96 -7.00
N GLY A 26 2.97 -6.86 -7.30
CA GLY A 26 2.87 -7.88 -8.35
C GLY A 26 1.98 -9.07 -7.99
N TYR A 27 1.55 -9.23 -6.73
CA TYR A 27 0.70 -10.36 -6.36
C TYR A 27 -0.58 -10.41 -7.18
N ASN A 28 -0.89 -11.60 -7.68
CA ASN A 28 -1.99 -11.82 -8.62
C ASN A 28 -3.34 -11.76 -7.89
N HIS A 29 -3.83 -10.55 -7.68
CA HIS A 29 -5.18 -10.26 -7.22
C HIS A 29 -5.81 -9.24 -8.16
N ALA A 30 -6.82 -9.69 -8.91
CA ALA A 30 -7.41 -8.87 -9.96
C ALA A 30 -8.21 -7.69 -9.40
N LEU A 31 -7.81 -6.47 -9.76
CA LEU A 31 -8.43 -5.21 -9.38
C LEU A 31 -9.45 -4.75 -10.42
N SER A 32 -10.57 -4.22 -9.98
CA SER A 32 -11.57 -3.57 -10.85
C SER A 32 -11.50 -2.05 -10.68
N HIS A 33 -11.31 -1.32 -11.77
CA HIS A 33 -11.29 0.15 -11.76
C HIS A 33 -11.70 0.73 -13.12
N GLY A 34 -12.60 1.71 -13.13
CA GLY A 34 -13.04 2.38 -14.36
C GLY A 34 -13.63 1.45 -15.42
N GLY A 35 -14.31 0.38 -15.00
CA GLY A 35 -14.87 -0.64 -15.91
C GLY A 35 -13.84 -1.60 -16.52
N LYS A 36 -12.55 -1.46 -16.18
CA LYS A 36 -11.46 -2.37 -16.59
C LYS A 36 -11.03 -3.25 -15.42
N ARG A 37 -10.44 -4.41 -15.76
CA ARG A 37 -9.88 -5.36 -14.78
C ARG A 37 -8.37 -5.46 -14.99
N TYR A 38 -7.62 -5.34 -13.91
CA TYR A 38 -6.15 -5.37 -13.88
C TYR A 38 -5.68 -6.58 -13.06
N PRO A 39 -4.79 -7.45 -13.55
CA PRO A 39 -4.42 -8.67 -12.82
C PRO A 39 -3.72 -8.43 -11.48
N SER A 40 -3.04 -7.30 -11.30
CA SER A 40 -2.41 -6.90 -10.04
C SER A 40 -2.30 -5.37 -9.92
N ALA A 41 -1.84 -4.88 -8.76
CA ALA A 41 -1.55 -3.46 -8.57
C ALA A 41 -0.40 -2.97 -9.47
N ASP A 42 0.56 -3.84 -9.78
CA ASP A 42 1.67 -3.52 -10.70
C ASP A 42 1.19 -3.37 -12.16
N HIS A 43 0.27 -4.24 -12.60
CA HIS A 43 -0.39 -4.09 -13.89
C HIS A 43 -1.17 -2.78 -13.98
N TYR A 44 -1.93 -2.44 -12.93
CA TYR A 44 -2.64 -1.17 -12.86
C TYR A 44 -1.66 -0.01 -13.00
N ALA A 45 -0.57 -0.01 -12.24
CA ALA A 45 0.39 1.08 -12.26
C ALA A 45 0.99 1.32 -13.65
N HIS A 46 1.48 0.25 -14.29
CA HIS A 46 2.04 0.34 -15.63
C HIS A 46 1.00 0.65 -16.71
N ALA A 47 -0.22 0.13 -16.60
CA ALA A 47 -1.30 0.48 -17.53
C ALA A 47 -1.66 1.97 -17.46
N MET A 48 -1.70 2.55 -16.25
CA MET A 48 -1.95 3.98 -16.05
C MET A 48 -0.85 4.84 -16.66
N ILE A 49 0.42 4.48 -16.45
CA ILE A 49 1.57 5.18 -17.07
C ILE A 49 1.46 5.18 -18.59
N LEU A 50 1.27 4.00 -19.19
CA LEU A 50 1.19 3.87 -20.65
C LEU A 50 -0.01 4.66 -21.21
N THR A 51 -1.16 4.61 -20.52
CA THR A 51 -2.35 5.37 -20.93
C THR A 51 -2.10 6.88 -20.89
N GLN A 52 -1.43 7.39 -19.84
CA GLN A 52 -1.10 8.82 -19.72
C GLN A 52 -0.08 9.28 -20.76
N LEU A 53 0.80 8.39 -21.19
CA LEU A 53 1.73 8.64 -22.29
C LEU A 53 1.08 8.49 -23.68
N GLY A 54 -0.22 8.22 -23.74
CA GLY A 54 -1.00 8.19 -24.98
C GLY A 54 -0.96 6.86 -25.73
N LEU A 55 -0.51 5.76 -25.11
CA LEU A 55 -0.57 4.45 -25.75
C LEU A 55 -2.01 3.96 -25.83
N GLY A 56 -2.39 3.47 -27.01
CA GLY A 56 -3.74 2.95 -27.27
C GLY A 56 -4.07 1.65 -26.54
N ASP A 57 -5.36 1.34 -26.44
CA ASP A 57 -5.90 0.19 -25.68
C ASP A 57 -5.30 -1.17 -26.08
N VAL A 58 -4.86 -1.34 -27.33
CA VAL A 58 -4.23 -2.59 -27.78
C VAL A 58 -2.96 -2.91 -27.00
N HIS A 59 -2.12 -1.91 -26.73
CA HIS A 59 -0.89 -2.07 -25.94
C HIS A 59 -1.20 -2.30 -24.47
N ILE A 60 -2.26 -1.68 -23.96
CA ILE A 60 -2.73 -1.90 -22.60
C ILE A 60 -3.19 -3.35 -22.44
N LEU A 61 -3.99 -3.88 -23.36
CA LEU A 61 -4.43 -5.28 -23.32
C LEU A 61 -3.24 -6.25 -23.40
N GLU A 62 -2.23 -5.95 -24.21
CA GLU A 62 -1.01 -6.74 -24.30
C GLU A 62 -0.22 -6.74 -22.97
N LEU A 63 -0.14 -5.58 -22.29
CA LEU A 63 0.43 -5.49 -20.95
C LEU A 63 -0.37 -6.33 -19.94
N LEU A 64 -1.70 -6.24 -19.96
CA LEU A 64 -2.59 -6.96 -19.03
C LEU A 64 -2.57 -8.48 -19.23
N ALA A 65 -2.11 -8.97 -20.37
CA ALA A 65 -1.93 -10.39 -20.65
C ALA A 65 -0.56 -10.93 -20.20
N THR A 66 0.31 -10.08 -19.65
CA THR A 66 1.66 -10.44 -19.21
C THR A 66 1.62 -11.02 -17.78
N THR A 67 2.59 -11.87 -17.44
CA THR A 67 2.80 -12.34 -16.07
C THR A 67 3.31 -11.19 -15.19
N SER A 68 2.89 -11.11 -13.92
CA SER A 68 3.27 -9.99 -13.03
C SER A 68 4.77 -9.73 -12.97
N ARG A 69 5.59 -10.78 -12.96
CA ARG A 69 7.05 -10.69 -12.97
C ARG A 69 7.61 -9.92 -14.17
N ASP A 70 6.97 -10.03 -15.32
CA ASP A 70 7.46 -9.48 -16.59
C ASP A 70 6.80 -8.14 -16.95
N VAL A 71 5.84 -7.67 -16.16
CA VAL A 71 5.11 -6.39 -16.38
C VAL A 71 6.05 -5.21 -16.55
N PRO A 72 7.05 -4.96 -15.68
CA PRO A 72 7.92 -3.79 -15.83
C PRO A 72 8.71 -3.82 -17.14
N SER A 73 9.26 -5.00 -17.47
CA SER A 73 10.00 -5.23 -18.71
C SER A 73 9.13 -5.05 -19.94
N LYS A 74 7.90 -5.58 -19.91
CA LYS A 74 6.93 -5.45 -20.99
C LYS A 74 6.48 -4.00 -21.18
N ALA A 75 6.16 -3.29 -20.11
CA ALA A 75 5.78 -1.88 -20.17
C ALA A 75 6.89 -1.03 -20.79
N ARG A 76 8.15 -1.26 -20.39
CA ARG A 76 9.32 -0.59 -20.98
C ARG A 76 9.47 -0.92 -22.47
N LYS A 77 9.23 -2.16 -22.87
CA LYS A 77 9.25 -2.56 -24.29
C LYS A 77 8.17 -1.82 -25.09
N LEU A 78 6.92 -1.87 -24.62
CA LEU A 78 5.78 -1.20 -25.27
C LEU A 78 5.99 0.30 -25.41
N LEU A 79 6.53 0.95 -24.37
CA LEU A 79 6.85 2.37 -24.40
C LEU A 79 7.98 2.69 -25.41
N ASN A 80 9.04 1.88 -25.47
CA ASN A 80 10.12 2.07 -26.45
C ASN A 80 9.63 1.93 -27.90
N GLU A 81 8.77 0.94 -28.16
CA GLU A 81 8.22 0.68 -29.50
C GLU A 81 7.20 1.75 -29.94
N ASN A 82 6.60 2.46 -28.99
CA ASN A 82 5.54 3.44 -29.21
C ASN A 82 5.87 4.81 -28.58
N MET A 83 7.16 5.18 -28.60
CA MET A 83 7.65 6.37 -27.92
C MET A 83 6.94 7.63 -28.45
N PRO A 84 6.42 8.52 -27.59
CA PRO A 84 5.86 9.80 -28.02
C PRO A 84 6.88 10.64 -28.80
N GLN A 85 6.42 11.37 -29.81
CA GLN A 85 7.31 12.21 -30.62
C GLN A 85 8.07 13.23 -29.75
N GLY A 86 9.37 13.37 -29.99
CA GLY A 86 10.23 14.30 -29.24
C GLY A 86 10.66 13.81 -27.86
N HIS A 87 10.29 12.59 -27.48
CA HIS A 87 10.71 11.96 -26.23
C HIS A 87 11.62 10.76 -26.46
N ASP A 88 12.47 10.50 -25.48
CA ASP A 88 13.20 9.25 -25.29
C ASP A 88 13.09 8.79 -23.82
N MET A 89 13.65 7.63 -23.50
CA MET A 89 13.64 7.09 -22.14
C MET A 89 14.35 8.01 -21.13
N ASN A 90 15.32 8.82 -21.54
CA ASN A 90 16.03 9.73 -20.64
C ASN A 90 15.16 10.94 -20.32
N SER A 91 14.50 11.51 -21.32
CA SER A 91 13.57 12.64 -21.18
C SER A 91 12.38 12.31 -20.30
N LEU A 92 11.97 11.03 -20.25
CA LEU A 92 10.86 10.55 -19.44
C LEU A 92 11.29 9.94 -18.10
N ALA A 93 12.59 9.81 -17.81
CA ALA A 93 13.08 9.08 -16.64
C ALA A 93 12.45 9.56 -15.33
N ASP A 94 12.47 10.88 -15.09
CA ASP A 94 11.89 11.49 -13.89
C ASP A 94 10.37 11.26 -13.79
N TYR A 95 9.67 11.37 -14.92
CA TYR A 95 8.23 11.13 -14.97
C TYR A 95 7.90 9.67 -14.66
N LEU A 96 8.66 8.73 -15.24
CA LEU A 96 8.45 7.30 -15.05
C LEU A 96 8.66 6.90 -13.59
N VAL A 97 9.74 7.39 -12.95
CA VAL A 97 10.01 7.12 -11.54
C VAL A 97 8.90 7.66 -10.64
N LYS A 98 8.51 8.93 -10.81
CA LYS A 98 7.46 9.56 -9.99
C LYS A 98 6.08 8.94 -10.21
N SER A 99 5.74 8.63 -11.46
CA SER A 99 4.45 8.05 -11.82
C SER A 99 4.34 6.60 -11.36
N ARG A 100 5.43 5.83 -11.41
CA ARG A 100 5.47 4.45 -10.91
C ARG A 100 5.04 4.38 -9.46
N ILE A 101 5.70 5.10 -8.56
CA ILE A 101 5.33 5.06 -7.14
C ILE A 101 3.91 5.59 -6.89
N SER A 102 3.50 6.65 -7.58
CA SER A 102 2.16 7.23 -7.44
C SER A 102 1.05 6.26 -7.85
N TYR A 103 1.18 5.62 -9.02
CA TYR A 103 0.16 4.69 -9.50
C TYR A 103 0.23 3.33 -8.79
N THR A 104 1.41 2.89 -8.34
CA THR A 104 1.52 1.72 -7.45
C THR A 104 0.76 1.99 -6.16
N MET A 105 0.91 3.17 -5.55
CA MET A 105 0.15 3.54 -4.36
C MET A 105 -1.36 3.54 -4.61
N GLN A 106 -1.82 4.07 -5.74
CA GLN A 106 -3.24 4.02 -6.12
C GLN A 106 -3.73 2.57 -6.32
N GLY A 107 -2.95 1.73 -6.98
CA GLY A 107 -3.25 0.31 -7.17
C GLY A 107 -3.36 -0.45 -5.84
N LEU A 108 -2.44 -0.17 -4.90
CA LEU A 108 -2.47 -0.77 -3.57
C LEU A 108 -3.67 -0.28 -2.73
N LYS A 109 -4.08 0.99 -2.87
CA LYS A 109 -5.32 1.50 -2.26
C LYS A 109 -6.54 0.76 -2.77
N LEU A 110 -6.67 0.64 -4.10
CA LEU A 110 -7.74 -0.14 -4.72
C LEU A 110 -7.73 -1.58 -4.24
N ARG A 111 -6.53 -2.17 -4.11
CA ARG A 111 -6.38 -3.53 -3.59
C ARG A 111 -6.83 -3.65 -2.13
N ALA A 112 -6.45 -2.74 -1.25
CA ALA A 112 -6.91 -2.75 0.14
C ALA A 112 -8.44 -2.68 0.26
N GLU A 113 -9.11 -2.01 -0.68
CA GLU A 113 -10.57 -1.94 -0.70
C GLU A 113 -11.21 -3.26 -1.16
N GLN A 114 -10.58 -3.98 -2.09
CA GLN A 114 -11.13 -5.14 -2.80
C GLN A 114 -10.64 -6.50 -2.27
N ASP A 115 -9.47 -6.52 -1.61
CA ASP A 115 -8.77 -7.71 -1.11
C ASP A 115 -8.64 -7.62 0.43
N LYS A 116 -9.59 -8.25 1.13
CA LYS A 116 -9.62 -8.24 2.61
C LYS A 116 -8.48 -9.01 3.24
N GLU A 117 -7.92 -9.99 2.53
CA GLU A 117 -6.77 -10.74 3.01
C GLU A 117 -5.52 -9.87 2.97
N PHE A 118 -5.27 -9.17 1.85
CA PHE A 118 -4.19 -8.19 1.75
C PHE A 118 -4.31 -7.09 2.82
N GLU A 119 -5.51 -6.49 2.98
CA GLU A 119 -5.73 -5.46 3.99
C GLU A 119 -5.43 -6.00 5.39
N LYS A 120 -5.90 -7.21 5.72
CA LYS A 120 -5.65 -7.85 7.01
C LYS A 120 -4.15 -8.11 7.23
N THR A 121 -3.47 -8.75 6.28
CA THR A 121 -2.04 -9.06 6.38
C THR A 121 -1.21 -7.79 6.55
N LEU A 122 -1.54 -6.72 5.81
CA LEU A 122 -0.84 -5.45 5.94
C LEU A 122 -1.00 -4.86 7.35
N MET A 123 -2.21 -4.91 7.91
CA MET A 123 -2.48 -4.39 9.25
C MET A 123 -1.80 -5.22 10.36
N GLU A 124 -1.68 -6.53 10.18
CA GLU A 124 -0.99 -7.44 11.12
C GLU A 124 0.52 -7.16 11.24
N THR A 125 1.11 -6.46 10.28
CA THR A 125 2.52 -6.02 10.37
C THR A 125 2.76 -4.95 11.45
N GLY A 126 1.71 -4.33 12.00
CA GLY A 126 1.82 -3.38 13.12
C GLY A 126 2.65 -2.14 12.78
N GLU A 127 3.67 -1.85 13.58
CA GLU A 127 4.62 -0.74 13.33
C GLU A 127 5.92 -1.21 12.66
N ALA A 128 5.98 -2.46 12.20
CA ALA A 128 7.22 -3.02 11.66
C ALA A 128 7.70 -2.26 10.41
N LEU A 129 9.03 -2.17 10.28
CA LEU A 129 9.68 -1.75 9.05
C LEU A 129 9.48 -2.83 7.98
N LEU A 130 8.90 -2.45 6.85
CA LEU A 130 8.64 -3.37 5.74
C LEU A 130 9.77 -3.30 4.72
N ILE A 131 10.40 -4.43 4.45
CA ILE A 131 11.48 -4.56 3.46
C ILE A 131 11.04 -5.53 2.37
N VAL A 132 11.01 -5.05 1.13
CA VAL A 132 10.63 -5.84 -0.04
C VAL A 132 11.86 -6.45 -0.69
N CYS A 133 11.97 -7.77 -0.59
CA CYS A 133 13.04 -8.60 -1.10
C CYS A 133 12.70 -9.16 -2.49
N ASP A 134 12.75 -8.29 -3.49
CA ASP A 134 12.67 -8.65 -4.91
C ASP A 134 14.05 -8.47 -5.57
N ALA A 135 14.66 -9.58 -5.98
CA ALA A 135 15.96 -9.60 -6.66
C ALA A 135 15.94 -8.95 -8.05
N SER A 136 14.77 -8.79 -8.65
CA SER A 136 14.60 -8.22 -9.99
C SER A 136 14.34 -6.71 -9.98
N ASP A 137 14.07 -6.11 -8.81
CA ASP A 137 13.71 -4.70 -8.68
C ASP A 137 14.39 -4.00 -7.49
N ALA A 138 15.45 -3.26 -7.80
CA ALA A 138 16.17 -2.43 -6.82
C ALA A 138 15.56 -1.03 -6.61
N ASP A 139 14.56 -0.64 -7.40
CA ASP A 139 13.85 0.63 -7.20
C ASP A 139 12.65 0.43 -6.25
N SER A 140 11.79 -0.55 -6.53
CA SER A 140 10.63 -0.83 -5.65
C SER A 140 11.06 -1.63 -4.42
N GLY A 141 12.00 -2.57 -4.57
CA GLY A 141 12.53 -3.41 -3.50
C GLY A 141 13.97 -3.07 -3.13
N VAL A 142 14.61 -4.00 -2.43
CA VAL A 142 16.04 -3.90 -2.08
C VAL A 142 16.97 -4.51 -3.13
N GLY A 143 16.44 -5.08 -4.23
CA GLY A 143 17.26 -5.69 -5.27
C GLY A 143 17.92 -7.01 -4.86
N MET A 144 17.40 -7.68 -3.82
CA MET A 144 17.87 -8.97 -3.32
C MET A 144 16.68 -9.84 -2.93
N ASP A 145 16.81 -11.15 -3.06
CA ASP A 145 15.88 -12.09 -2.41
C ASP A 145 16.06 -12.10 -0.89
N MET A 146 15.15 -12.78 -0.19
CA MET A 146 15.12 -12.79 1.28
C MET A 146 16.40 -13.37 1.89
N ASP A 147 16.91 -14.48 1.35
CA ASP A 147 18.09 -15.16 1.90
C ASP A 147 19.35 -14.33 1.69
N ALA A 148 19.49 -13.71 0.51
CA ALA A 148 20.57 -12.79 0.19
C ALA A 148 20.54 -11.54 1.09
N PHE A 149 19.36 -10.95 1.31
CA PHE A 149 19.21 -9.78 2.17
C PHE A 149 19.51 -10.10 3.64
N VAL A 150 19.03 -11.24 4.16
CA VAL A 150 19.35 -11.70 5.52
C VAL A 150 20.84 -11.93 5.69
N SER A 151 21.47 -12.61 4.73
CA SER A 151 22.92 -12.85 4.73
C SER A 151 23.72 -11.54 4.66
N PHE A 152 23.26 -10.59 3.85
CA PHE A 152 23.83 -9.25 3.77
C PHE A 152 23.72 -8.51 5.12
N ALA A 153 22.52 -8.42 5.68
CA ALA A 153 22.29 -7.77 6.97
C ALA A 153 23.16 -8.37 8.08
N HIS A 154 23.28 -9.71 8.12
CA HIS A 154 24.14 -10.40 9.08
C HIS A 154 25.62 -10.04 8.90
N ARG A 155 26.15 -10.05 7.67
CA ARG A 155 27.55 -9.67 7.40
C ARG A 155 27.88 -8.24 7.83
N HIS A 156 26.89 -7.36 7.76
CA HIS A 156 27.01 -5.96 8.16
C HIS A 156 26.61 -5.68 9.62
N ASN A 157 26.29 -6.72 10.41
CA ASN A 157 25.75 -6.59 11.77
C ASN A 157 24.58 -5.59 11.85
N ALA A 158 23.73 -5.59 10.82
CA ALA A 158 22.65 -4.63 10.68
C ALA A 158 21.40 -5.10 11.43
N ASN A 159 21.05 -4.37 12.47
CA ASN A 159 19.76 -4.49 13.16
C ASN A 159 18.69 -3.62 12.48
N ALA A 160 17.46 -3.64 13.00
CA ALA A 160 16.34 -2.85 12.48
C ALA A 160 16.65 -1.34 12.38
N GLU A 161 17.39 -0.79 13.34
CA GLU A 161 17.78 0.62 13.35
C GLU A 161 18.76 0.95 12.21
N VAL A 162 19.78 0.11 12.00
CA VAL A 162 20.74 0.26 10.91
C VAL A 162 20.04 0.13 9.56
N ILE A 163 19.17 -0.85 9.40
CA ILE A 163 18.38 -1.03 8.17
C ILE A 163 17.49 0.20 7.95
N SER A 164 16.81 0.70 8.99
CA SER A 164 16.00 1.92 8.90
C SER A 164 16.81 3.14 8.45
N LYS A 165 18.06 3.28 8.93
CA LYS A 165 18.98 4.33 8.48
C LYS A 165 19.33 4.18 7.00
N TRP A 166 19.64 2.97 6.54
CA TRP A 166 19.89 2.71 5.11
C TRP A 166 18.71 3.11 4.23
N MET A 167 17.48 2.85 4.67
CA MET A 167 16.29 3.17 3.87
C MET A 167 16.00 4.69 3.81
N LYS A 168 16.47 5.47 4.79
CA LYS A 168 16.25 6.93 4.85
C LYS A 168 17.37 7.76 4.25
N ASP A 169 18.58 7.20 4.19
CA ASP A 169 19.78 7.89 3.74
C ASP A 169 20.28 7.30 2.42
N GLU A 170 19.86 7.91 1.30
CA GLU A 170 20.27 7.46 -0.03
C GLU A 170 21.78 7.59 -0.27
N VAL A 171 22.47 8.50 0.43
CA VAL A 171 23.89 8.78 0.23
C VAL A 171 24.75 7.72 0.91
N ASN A 172 24.37 7.32 2.12
CA ASN A 172 25.13 6.36 2.92
C ASN A 172 24.55 4.94 2.91
N ARG A 173 23.46 4.70 2.18
CA ARG A 173 22.95 3.34 1.93
C ARG A 173 24.01 2.50 1.20
N PRO A 174 24.26 1.25 1.62
CA PRO A 174 25.14 0.36 0.87
C PRO A 174 24.70 0.26 -0.61
N PRO A 175 25.63 0.32 -1.57
CA PRO A 175 25.29 0.37 -2.99
C PRO A 175 24.55 -0.87 -3.50
N GLU A 176 24.69 -2.00 -2.80
CA GLU A 176 23.98 -3.25 -3.12
C GLU A 176 22.50 -3.20 -2.70
N VAL A 177 22.12 -2.30 -1.80
CA VAL A 177 20.75 -2.21 -1.26
C VAL A 177 19.94 -1.20 -2.06
N GLY A 178 18.85 -1.69 -2.64
CA GLY A 178 17.87 -0.89 -3.37
C GLY A 178 17.06 0.09 -2.51
N LYS A 179 16.14 0.82 -3.14
CA LYS A 179 15.42 1.94 -2.53
C LYS A 179 14.24 1.54 -1.64
N ASN A 180 13.73 0.31 -1.79
CA ASN A 180 12.60 -0.20 -1.01
C ASN A 180 11.36 0.71 -1.04
N GLN A 181 11.08 1.36 -2.18
CA GLN A 181 9.95 2.28 -2.32
C GLN A 181 8.60 1.61 -2.04
N LEU A 182 8.43 0.33 -2.42
CA LEU A 182 7.21 -0.42 -2.15
C LEU A 182 7.01 -0.67 -0.64
N GLY A 183 8.08 -0.97 0.09
CA GLY A 183 8.02 -1.11 1.55
C GLY A 183 7.51 0.18 2.21
N PHE A 184 8.01 1.34 1.76
CA PHE A 184 7.50 2.64 2.21
C PHE A 184 6.05 2.90 1.82
N ALA A 185 5.65 2.58 0.59
CA ALA A 185 4.26 2.72 0.13
C ALA A 185 3.30 1.88 0.99
N LEU A 186 3.67 0.65 1.33
CA LEU A 186 2.87 -0.23 2.19
C LEU A 186 2.75 0.32 3.61
N MET A 187 3.85 0.83 4.19
CA MET A 187 3.80 1.47 5.51
C MET A 187 2.92 2.71 5.52
N TRP A 188 2.97 3.51 4.46
CA TRP A 188 2.09 4.67 4.29
C TRP A 188 0.62 4.26 4.15
N LEU A 189 0.34 3.25 3.33
CA LEU A 189 -1.02 2.71 3.17
C LEU A 189 -1.58 2.18 4.49
N ARG A 190 -0.76 1.44 5.25
CA ARG A 190 -1.09 0.95 6.59
C ARG A 190 -1.45 2.10 7.54
N TYR A 191 -0.70 3.20 7.50
CA TYR A 191 -1.00 4.41 8.26
C TYR A 191 -2.33 5.04 7.81
N GLU A 192 -2.55 5.23 6.51
CA GLU A 192 -3.79 5.81 5.98
C GLU A 192 -5.03 4.99 6.37
N ILE A 193 -4.97 3.65 6.31
CA ILE A 193 -6.06 2.77 6.72
C ILE A 193 -6.35 2.92 8.21
N ARG A 194 -5.32 2.99 9.06
CA ARG A 194 -5.48 3.19 10.50
C ARG A 194 -6.12 4.52 10.83
N GLU A 195 -5.66 5.59 10.20
CA GLU A 195 -6.20 6.93 10.43
C GLU A 195 -7.64 7.03 9.92
N LYS A 196 -7.97 6.43 8.77
CA LYS A 196 -9.36 6.35 8.30
C LYS A 196 -10.26 5.65 9.31
N ARG A 197 -9.87 4.46 9.79
CA ARG A 197 -10.63 3.72 10.82
C ARG A 197 -10.73 4.48 12.15
N ARG A 198 -9.70 5.26 12.49
CA ARG A 198 -9.71 6.11 13.68
C ARG A 198 -10.68 7.27 13.50
N SER A 199 -10.63 7.97 12.37
CA SER A 199 -11.56 9.04 12.03
C SER A 199 -13.00 8.56 12.02
N GLU A 200 -13.31 7.39 11.43
CA GLU A 200 -14.65 6.78 11.45
C GLU A 200 -15.16 6.49 12.88
N LYS A 201 -14.26 6.22 13.83
CA LYS A 201 -14.62 6.05 15.24
C LYS A 201 -14.76 7.38 16.00
N LEU A 202 -14.18 8.45 15.47
CA LEU A 202 -14.25 9.81 16.03
C LEU A 202 -15.38 10.64 15.41
N THR A 203 -16.00 10.20 14.30
CA THR A 203 -17.13 10.90 13.70
C THR A 203 -18.37 10.78 14.58
N THR A 204 -18.87 11.92 15.04
CA THR A 204 -20.10 12.06 15.83
C THR A 204 -21.34 12.11 14.93
N VAL A 205 -21.48 11.17 13.99
CA VAL A 205 -22.70 11.15 13.15
C VAL A 205 -23.86 10.70 14.04
N PRO A 206 -24.85 11.55 14.31
CA PRO A 206 -25.92 11.20 15.22
C PRO A 206 -26.73 10.05 14.61
N THR A 207 -26.76 8.91 15.28
CA THR A 207 -27.51 7.75 14.80
C THR A 207 -28.93 7.83 15.35
N LYS A 208 -29.94 7.77 14.46
CA LYS A 208 -31.33 7.62 14.89
C LYS A 208 -31.54 6.18 15.32
N VAL A 209 -31.85 5.98 16.59
CA VAL A 209 -32.26 4.68 17.12
C VAL A 209 -33.72 4.76 17.56
N GLU A 210 -34.42 3.63 17.46
CA GLU A 210 -35.76 3.51 18.05
C GLU A 210 -35.63 3.69 19.56
N GLY A 211 -36.31 4.72 20.09
CA GLY A 211 -36.42 4.93 21.52
C GLY A 211 -37.35 3.89 22.16
N VAL A 212 -37.18 3.69 23.47
CA VAL A 212 -37.98 2.73 24.24
C VAL A 212 -39.43 3.22 24.44
N SER A 213 -39.70 4.49 24.17
CA SER A 213 -41.01 5.13 24.36
C SER A 213 -41.78 5.26 23.06
N LYS A 214 -43.11 5.12 23.15
CA LYS A 214 -44.06 5.40 22.07
C LYS A 214 -44.71 6.77 22.28
N ASP A 215 -45.06 7.45 21.19
CA ASP A 215 -45.82 8.69 21.27
C ASP A 215 -47.33 8.43 21.53
N GLN A 216 -48.13 9.49 21.59
CA GLN A 216 -49.57 9.42 21.85
C GLN A 216 -50.36 8.64 20.77
N ASN A 217 -49.73 8.35 19.62
CA ASN A 217 -50.30 7.58 18.51
C ASN A 217 -49.71 6.17 18.42
N GLU A 218 -49.06 5.69 19.48
CA GLU A 218 -48.35 4.41 19.57
C GLU A 218 -47.16 4.24 18.59
N ALA A 219 -46.70 5.32 17.94
CA ALA A 219 -45.56 5.26 17.04
C ALA A 219 -44.23 5.29 17.83
N PRO A 220 -43.20 4.56 17.39
CA PRO A 220 -41.88 4.59 18.03
C PRO A 220 -41.28 6.00 17.99
N VAL A 221 -40.86 6.54 19.14
CA VAL A 221 -40.16 7.82 19.20
C VAL A 221 -38.69 7.58 18.85
N TYR A 222 -38.20 8.19 17.77
CA TYR A 222 -36.79 8.10 17.40
C TYR A 222 -35.96 9.09 18.22
N ILE A 223 -34.95 8.57 18.93
CA ILE A 223 -33.97 9.39 19.62
C ILE A 223 -32.69 9.46 18.79
N THR A 224 -32.10 10.66 18.76
CA THR A 224 -30.85 10.92 18.08
C THR A 224 -29.73 10.79 19.11
N VAL A 225 -28.89 9.77 18.99
CA VAL A 225 -27.83 9.49 19.97
C VAL A 225 -26.48 9.62 19.29
N SER A 226 -25.55 10.28 19.98
CA SER A 226 -24.13 10.21 19.67
C SER A 226 -23.52 9.06 20.45
N ASP A 227 -22.59 8.34 19.83
CA ASP A 227 -21.89 7.17 20.36
C ASP A 227 -21.03 7.52 21.60
N GLN A 228 -20.91 8.82 21.92
CA GLN A 228 -20.21 9.36 23.09
C GLN A 228 -21.15 9.81 24.24
N VAL A 229 -22.46 9.49 24.19
CA VAL A 229 -23.36 9.78 25.32
C VAL A 229 -23.01 8.89 26.52
N LEU A 230 -22.23 9.45 27.45
CA LEU A 230 -21.82 8.80 28.70
C LEU A 230 -22.93 8.77 29.77
N SER A 231 -24.02 9.50 29.59
CA SER A 231 -25.26 9.35 30.39
C SER A 231 -26.46 10.06 29.73
N LEU A 232 -27.66 9.51 29.97
CA LEU A 232 -28.94 10.16 29.69
C LEU A 232 -29.55 10.57 31.03
N THR A 233 -29.74 11.87 31.27
CA THR A 233 -30.44 12.36 32.45
C THR A 233 -31.89 12.66 32.10
N VAL A 234 -32.83 11.93 32.70
CA VAL A 234 -34.26 12.20 32.56
C VAL A 234 -34.65 13.31 33.52
N CYS A 235 -35.10 14.46 32.99
CA CYS A 235 -35.78 15.48 33.78
C CYS A 235 -37.28 15.19 33.80
N TYR A 236 -37.81 14.84 34.97
CA TYR A 236 -39.24 14.86 35.23
C TYR A 236 -39.65 16.30 35.53
N MET A 237 -40.60 16.85 34.77
CA MET A 237 -41.38 18.02 35.19
C MET A 237 -42.56 17.57 36.03
#